data_AF-A0A0F2L6M2-F1
#
_entry.id   AF-A0A0F2L6M2-F1
#
_cell.length_a   1.000
_cell.length_b   1.000
_cell.length_c   1.000
_cell.angle_alpha   90.00
_cell.angle_beta   90.00
_cell.angle_gamma   90.00
#
_symmetry.space_group_name_H-M   'P 1'
#
loop_
_entity.id
_entity.type
_entity.pdbx_description
1 polymer ?
#
loop_
_entity_poly.entity_id
_entity_poly.type
_entity_poly.pdbx_seq_one_letter_code
_entity_poly.pdbx_strand_id
1 'polypeptide(L)'
;MNNTTSVRSYRFWVGISLMGLVIYLIIKLYEALFLNLRIPVVTVEPDGVLRIIGSIQPFTNPILSYDIILSMILTALLSSLASILIYSSITRQRQNNVTIMTNEHTISSIPLTTMEKKAITLIRKKGGMMTQAELSRELNLSKYQASRLVKRLEAKGIIERRRAGVTNILVLRNSPGPTLNKVSKDGD
;
A
#
# COMPACT_ATOMS: atom_id res chain seq x y z
N MET A 1 15.04 11.25 -23.02
CA MET A 1 15.08 12.14 -21.84
C MET A 1 14.01 11.66 -20.85
N ASN A 2 14.43 11.13 -19.68
CA ASN A 2 13.58 10.36 -18.77
C ASN A 2 12.86 11.25 -17.75
N ASN A 3 11.60 11.62 -18.00
CA ASN A 3 10.80 12.46 -17.10
C ASN A 3 10.13 11.68 -15.94
N THR A 4 10.14 10.34 -15.95
CA THR A 4 9.42 9.51 -14.98
C THR A 4 10.18 9.27 -13.67
N THR A 5 11.50 9.45 -13.66
CA THR A 5 12.35 9.32 -12.45
C THR A 5 12.24 10.53 -11.52
N SER A 6 11.95 11.72 -12.07
CA SER A 6 11.77 12.95 -11.31
C SER A 6 10.55 12.91 -10.39
N VAL A 7 9.41 12.39 -10.87
CA VAL A 7 8.16 12.37 -10.07
C VAL A 7 8.26 11.42 -8.86
N ARG A 8 9.01 10.31 -9.00
CA ARG A 8 9.21 9.35 -7.90
C ARG A 8 10.14 9.87 -6.82
N SER A 9 11.18 10.62 -7.20
CA SER A 9 12.08 11.27 -6.25
C SER A 9 11.40 12.42 -5.52
N TYR A 10 10.58 13.23 -6.22
CA TYR A 10 9.85 14.33 -5.58
C TYR A 10 8.90 13.86 -4.47
N ARG A 11 8.16 12.76 -4.70
CA ARG A 11 7.26 12.18 -3.69
C ARG A 11 8.01 11.67 -2.45
N PHE A 12 9.24 11.20 -2.61
CA PHE A 12 10.08 10.76 -1.51
C PHE A 12 10.60 11.94 -0.69
N TRP A 13 11.06 13.01 -1.35
CA TRP A 13 11.50 14.24 -0.69
C TRP A 13 10.38 14.97 0.05
N VAL A 14 9.17 15.00 -0.51
CA VAL A 14 7.98 15.53 0.17
C VAL A 14 7.69 14.76 1.46
N GLY A 15 7.84 13.43 1.45
CA GLY A 15 7.67 12.61 2.66
C GLY A 15 8.70 12.91 3.75
N ILE A 16 9.98 13.05 3.39
CA ILE A 16 11.05 13.41 4.33
C ILE A 16 10.82 14.81 4.90
N SER A 17 10.44 15.78 4.05
CA SER A 17 10.16 17.16 4.48
C SER A 17 8.99 17.21 5.46
N LEU A 18 7.90 16.50 5.17
CA LEU A 18 6.74 16.43 6.06
C LEU A 18 7.09 15.79 7.40
N MET A 19 7.91 14.73 7.40
CA MET A 19 8.35 14.08 8.63
C MET A 19 9.21 15.02 9.49
N GLY A 20 10.14 15.75 8.86
CA GLY A 20 10.96 16.76 9.54
C GLY A 20 10.11 17.88 10.16
N LEU A 21 9.08 18.34 9.45
CA LEU A 21 8.14 19.35 9.96
C LEU A 21 7.40 18.85 11.20
N VAL A 22 6.91 17.60 11.18
CA VAL A 22 6.22 16.99 12.34
C VAL A 22 7.15 16.91 13.55
N ILE A 23 8.39 16.44 13.37
CA ILE A 23 9.38 16.38 14.46
C ILE A 23 9.64 17.77 15.04
N TYR A 24 9.84 18.77 14.18
CA TYR A 24 10.05 20.15 14.62
C TYR A 24 8.87 20.69 15.43
N LEU A 25 7.64 20.44 14.97
CA LEU A 25 6.42 20.88 15.64
C LEU A 25 6.26 20.24 17.02
N ILE A 26 6.61 18.96 17.14
CA ILE A 26 6.64 18.22 18.41
C ILE A 26 7.65 18.85 19.39
N ILE A 27 8.88 19.12 18.92
CA ILE A 27 9.92 19.77 19.76
C ILE A 27 9.46 21.15 20.23
N LYS A 28 8.87 21.95 19.33
CA LYS A 28 8.38 23.28 19.67
C LYS A 28 7.19 23.26 20.62
N LEU A 29 6.29 22.29 20.47
CA LEU A 29 5.18 22.09 21.38
C LEU A 29 5.68 21.71 22.78
N TYR A 30 6.69 20.84 22.86
CA TYR A 30 7.35 20.49 24.11
C TYR A 30 7.97 21.72 24.78
N GLU A 31 8.75 22.51 24.04
CA GLU A 31 9.37 23.73 24.56
C GLU A 31 8.31 24.73 25.06
N ALA A 32 7.22 24.93 24.31
CA ALA A 32 6.13 25.82 24.68
C ALA A 32 5.40 25.37 25.96
N LEU A 33 5.09 24.08 26.08
CA LEU A 33 4.31 23.54 27.20
C LEU A 33 5.15 23.31 28.46
N PHE A 34 6.40 22.89 28.33
CA PHE A 34 7.22 22.46 29.47
C PHE A 34 8.21 23.50 29.95
N LEU A 35 8.82 24.27 29.02
CA LEU A 35 9.87 25.23 29.40
C LEU A 35 9.31 26.64 29.61
N ASN A 36 8.35 27.06 28.78
CA ASN A 36 7.82 28.42 28.80
C ASN A 36 6.50 28.60 29.57
N LEU A 37 5.78 27.53 29.89
CA LEU A 37 4.51 27.65 30.58
C LEU A 37 4.72 27.96 32.07
N ARG A 38 4.54 29.23 32.42
CA ARG A 38 4.53 29.73 33.81
C ARG A 38 3.12 30.23 34.13
N ILE A 39 2.46 29.57 35.07
CA ILE A 39 1.11 29.96 35.50
C ILE A 39 1.27 30.88 36.73
N PRO A 40 0.85 32.14 36.66
CA PRO A 40 0.88 33.04 37.81
C PRO A 40 -0.14 32.56 38.86
N VAL A 41 0.31 32.41 40.10
CA VAL A 41 -0.57 32.12 41.22
C VAL A 41 -0.98 33.44 41.84
N VAL A 42 -2.28 33.73 41.79
CA VAL A 42 -2.90 34.89 42.41
C VAL A 42 -3.53 34.50 43.74
N THR A 43 -3.42 35.36 44.73
CA THR A 43 -4.20 35.24 45.96
C THR A 43 -5.01 36.51 46.19
N VAL A 44 -6.10 36.36 46.93
CA VAL A 44 -6.96 37.46 47.33
C VAL A 44 -6.55 37.89 48.73
N GLU A 45 -6.15 39.15 48.91
CA GLU A 45 -5.92 39.72 50.24
C GLU A 45 -7.26 40.04 50.94
N PRO A 46 -7.27 40.26 52.27
CA PRO A 46 -8.48 40.60 53.04
C PRO A 46 -9.20 41.88 52.56
N ASP A 47 -8.51 42.73 51.80
CA ASP A 47 -9.02 43.94 51.16
C ASP A 47 -9.71 43.69 49.81
N GLY A 48 -9.72 42.44 49.32
CA GLY A 48 -10.32 42.03 48.05
C GLY A 48 -9.44 42.24 46.81
N VAL A 49 -8.19 42.67 46.98
CA VAL A 49 -7.28 42.92 45.84
C VAL A 49 -6.55 41.62 45.46
N LEU A 50 -6.43 41.39 44.14
CA LEU A 50 -5.66 40.27 43.60
C LEU A 50 -4.17 40.62 43.50
N ARG A 51 -3.32 39.86 44.18
CA ARG A 51 -1.86 39.99 44.09
C ARG A 51 -1.22 38.71 43.56
N ILE A 52 -0.27 38.85 42.64
CA ILE A 52 0.50 37.73 42.09
C ILE A 52 1.62 37.42 43.09
N ILE A 53 1.57 36.25 43.72
CA ILE A 53 2.51 35.85 44.79
C ILE A 53 3.66 35.00 44.23
N GLY A 54 3.48 34.40 43.06
CA GLY A 54 4.53 33.66 42.38
C GLY A 54 4.06 33.05 41.07
N SER A 55 4.91 32.24 40.47
CA SER A 55 4.57 31.44 39.30
C SER A 55 4.90 29.98 39.55
N ILE A 56 3.96 29.09 39.27
CA ILE A 56 4.21 27.64 39.28
C ILE A 56 4.48 27.15 37.86
N GLN A 57 5.42 26.22 37.74
CA GLN A 57 5.57 25.40 36.54
C GLN A 57 4.85 24.08 36.80
N PRO A 58 3.70 23.82 36.13
CA PRO A 58 2.85 22.67 36.44
C PRO A 58 3.51 21.31 36.13
N PHE A 59 4.56 21.30 35.29
CA PHE A 59 5.18 20.08 34.77
C PHE A 59 6.64 19.86 35.23
N THR A 60 7.08 20.49 36.32
CA THR A 60 8.41 20.23 36.91
C THR A 60 8.48 18.91 37.68
N ASN A 61 7.34 18.26 37.93
CA ASN A 61 7.32 16.97 38.60
C ASN A 61 8.04 15.92 37.75
N PRO A 62 9.16 15.34 38.23
CA PRO A 62 10.02 14.46 37.44
C PRO A 62 9.24 13.26 36.88
N ILE A 63 8.31 12.71 37.68
CA ILE A 63 7.49 11.55 37.31
C ILE A 63 6.59 11.87 36.10
N LEU A 64 5.89 13.02 36.11
CA LEU A 64 4.98 13.41 35.03
C LEU A 64 5.76 13.75 33.74
N SER A 65 6.94 14.37 33.86
CA SER A 65 7.80 14.62 32.72
C SER A 65 8.29 13.33 32.05
N TYR A 66 8.66 12.30 32.81
CA TYR A 66 9.09 11.02 32.24
C TYR A 66 7.97 10.32 31.48
N ASP A 67 6.76 10.28 32.02
CA ASP A 67 5.62 9.62 31.37
C ASP A 67 5.26 10.30 30.04
N ILE A 68 5.27 11.63 30.01
CA ILE A 68 4.98 12.39 28.79
C ILE A 68 6.09 12.21 27.75
N ILE A 69 7.37 12.26 28.15
CA ILE A 69 8.50 12.00 27.24
C ILE A 69 8.42 10.56 26.69
N LEU A 70 8.11 9.58 27.54
CA LEU A 70 8.02 8.18 27.16
C LEU A 70 6.86 7.93 26.19
N SER A 71 5.69 8.51 26.43
CA SER A 71 4.56 8.44 25.51
C SER A 71 4.87 9.08 24.15
N MET A 72 5.64 10.18 24.13
CA MET A 72 6.03 10.87 22.91
C MET A 72 6.98 10.02 22.05
N ILE A 73 7.96 9.37 22.69
CA ILE A 73 8.89 8.43 22.04
C ILE A 73 8.14 7.22 21.50
N LEU A 74 7.25 6.63 22.30
CA LEU A 74 6.46 5.47 21.90
C LEU A 74 5.57 5.79 20.68
N THR A 75 4.91 6.94 20.69
CA THR A 75 4.05 7.39 19.58
C THR A 75 4.86 7.62 18.30
N ALA A 76 6.06 8.19 18.40
CA ALA A 76 6.95 8.37 17.26
C ALA A 76 7.39 7.03 16.64
N LEU A 77 7.73 6.04 17.47
CA LEU A 77 8.08 4.69 17.02
C LEU A 77 6.91 4.00 16.30
N LEU A 78 5.72 4.04 16.90
CA LEU A 78 4.50 3.48 16.31
C LEU A 78 4.16 4.13 14.96
N SER A 79 4.26 5.46 14.87
CA SER A 79 4.01 6.20 13.62
C SER A 79 5.02 5.84 12.52
N SER A 80 6.29 5.61 12.87
CA SER A 80 7.32 5.20 11.92
C SER A 80 7.03 3.81 11.35
N LEU A 81 6.68 2.85 12.21
CA LEU A 81 6.28 1.50 11.79
C LEU A 81 5.04 1.54 10.88
N ALA A 82 4.04 2.32 11.25
CA ALA A 82 2.81 2.46 10.45
C ALA A 82 3.10 3.01 9.05
N SER A 83 3.95 4.04 8.94
CA SER A 83 4.38 4.63 7.66
C SER A 83 5.06 3.61 6.75
N ILE A 84 5.98 2.81 7.31
CA ILE A 84 6.70 1.76 6.57
C ILE A 84 5.72 0.70 6.02
N LEU A 85 4.75 0.27 6.84
CA LEU A 85 3.74 -0.71 6.41
C LEU A 85 2.86 -0.16 5.29
N ILE A 86 2.42 1.09 5.40
CA ILE A 86 1.59 1.74 4.38
C ILE A 86 2.38 1.89 3.07
N TYR A 87 3.63 2.36 3.14
CA TYR A 87 4.49 2.50 1.96
C TYR A 87 4.75 1.14 1.27
N SER A 88 5.04 0.10 2.04
CA SER A 88 5.21 -1.26 1.55
C SER A 88 3.95 -1.79 0.88
N SER A 89 2.78 -1.62 1.53
CA SER A 89 1.48 -2.06 1.01
C SER A 89 1.14 -1.42 -0.35
N ILE A 90 1.29 -0.09 -0.45
CA ILE A 90 1.03 0.66 -1.70
C ILE A 90 1.99 0.23 -2.81
N THR A 91 3.26 0.00 -2.48
CA THR A 91 4.27 -0.41 -3.47
C THR A 91 4.03 -1.83 -3.97
N ARG A 92 3.58 -2.74 -3.09
CA ARG A 92 3.25 -4.14 -3.43
C ARG A 92 2.09 -4.24 -4.43
N GLN A 93 1.12 -3.34 -4.35
CA GLN A 93 -0.01 -3.30 -5.28
C GLN A 93 0.39 -2.79 -6.68
N ARG A 94 1.37 -1.89 -6.77
CA ARG A 94 1.87 -1.34 -8.05
C ARG A 94 2.71 -2.35 -8.85
N GLN A 95 3.44 -3.23 -8.17
CA GLN A 95 4.26 -4.25 -8.84
C GLN A 95 3.41 -5.33 -9.54
N ASN A 96 2.21 -5.62 -9.03
CA ASN A 96 1.24 -6.46 -9.73
C ASN A 96 0.73 -5.82 -11.02
N ASN A 97 0.65 -4.49 -11.11
CA ASN A 97 0.14 -3.79 -12.28
C ASN A 97 1.23 -3.50 -13.34
N VAL A 98 2.46 -3.21 -12.93
CA VAL A 98 3.56 -2.85 -13.86
C VAL A 98 4.12 -4.07 -14.60
N THR A 99 4.09 -5.27 -14.00
CA THR A 99 4.55 -6.49 -14.69
C THR A 99 3.66 -6.86 -15.88
N ILE A 100 2.46 -6.30 -16.01
CA ILE A 100 1.54 -6.59 -17.11
C ILE A 100 1.96 -5.89 -18.42
N MET A 101 2.78 -4.83 -18.35
CA MET A 101 3.09 -3.99 -19.52
C MET A 101 4.35 -4.38 -20.30
N THR A 102 5.17 -5.33 -19.83
CA THR A 102 6.49 -5.63 -20.44
C THR A 102 6.57 -6.88 -21.31
N ASN A 103 5.52 -7.71 -21.38
CA ASN A 103 5.56 -8.96 -22.16
C ASN A 103 4.64 -8.93 -23.38
N GLU A 104 4.85 -7.98 -24.29
CA GLU A 104 4.20 -8.00 -25.61
C GLU A 104 4.81 -9.02 -26.57
N HIS A 105 6.03 -9.53 -26.30
CA HIS A 105 6.75 -10.38 -27.28
C HIS A 105 6.66 -11.90 -27.06
N THR A 106 6.12 -12.41 -25.95
CA THR A 106 6.13 -13.87 -25.66
C THR A 106 4.79 -14.59 -25.85
N ILE A 107 3.68 -13.88 -26.13
CA ILE A 107 2.35 -14.51 -26.33
C ILE A 107 2.10 -14.84 -27.81
N SER A 108 2.95 -14.38 -28.73
CA SER A 108 2.81 -14.54 -30.18
C SER A 108 2.99 -15.98 -30.69
N SER A 109 3.55 -16.89 -29.87
CA SER A 109 3.91 -18.25 -30.28
C SER A 109 2.94 -19.34 -29.81
N ILE A 110 1.86 -19.00 -29.09
CA ILE A 110 0.85 -19.99 -28.63
C ILE A 110 -0.34 -19.98 -29.59
N PRO A 111 -0.75 -21.13 -30.19
CA PRO A 111 -1.96 -21.20 -30.99
C PRO A 111 -3.18 -20.95 -30.09
N LEU A 112 -3.70 -19.73 -30.16
CA LEU A 112 -4.86 -19.28 -29.41
C LEU A 112 -6.07 -19.18 -30.34
N THR A 113 -7.17 -19.80 -29.93
CA THR A 113 -8.46 -19.62 -30.61
C THR A 113 -8.95 -18.18 -30.47
N THR A 114 -9.82 -17.74 -31.38
CA THR A 114 -10.40 -16.37 -31.39
C THR A 114 -11.06 -16.01 -30.05
N MET A 115 -11.69 -16.99 -29.39
CA MET A 115 -12.31 -16.83 -28.08
C MET A 115 -11.29 -16.67 -26.94
N GLU A 116 -10.18 -17.42 -27.00
CA GLU A 116 -9.08 -17.32 -26.02
C GLU A 116 -8.36 -15.97 -26.12
N LYS A 117 -8.12 -15.48 -27.34
CA LYS A 117 -7.56 -14.15 -27.56
C LYS A 117 -8.44 -13.06 -26.95
N LYS A 118 -9.75 -13.10 -27.22
CA LYS A 118 -10.72 -12.14 -26.63
C LYS A 118 -10.70 -12.17 -25.10
N ALA A 119 -10.67 -13.36 -24.49
CA ALA A 119 -10.59 -13.51 -23.04
C ALA A 119 -9.31 -12.91 -22.45
N ILE A 120 -8.16 -13.15 -23.09
CA ILE A 120 -6.87 -12.58 -22.65
C ILE A 120 -6.88 -11.05 -22.76
N THR A 121 -7.37 -10.51 -23.88
CA THR A 121 -7.51 -9.05 -24.07
C THR A 121 -8.41 -8.43 -22.99
N LEU A 122 -9.48 -9.12 -22.63
CA LEU A 122 -10.43 -8.66 -21.61
C LEU A 122 -9.80 -8.64 -20.21
N ILE A 123 -9.12 -9.73 -19.82
CA ILE A 123 -8.40 -9.84 -18.55
C ILE A 123 -7.30 -8.76 -18.49
N ARG A 124 -6.60 -8.51 -19.61
CA ARG A 124 -5.60 -7.44 -19.71
C ARG A 124 -6.22 -6.06 -19.53
N LYS A 125 -7.36 -5.79 -20.17
CA LYS A 125 -8.08 -4.50 -20.05
C LYS A 125 -8.50 -4.19 -18.61
N LYS A 126 -8.78 -5.23 -17.80
CA LYS A 126 -9.15 -5.10 -16.37
C LYS A 126 -7.95 -5.08 -15.42
N GLY A 127 -6.71 -5.01 -15.93
CA GLY A 127 -5.51 -4.95 -15.09
C GLY A 127 -4.93 -6.32 -14.72
N GLY A 128 -5.11 -7.34 -15.59
CA GLY A 128 -4.46 -8.66 -15.47
C GLY A 128 -5.06 -9.60 -14.43
N MET A 129 -6.12 -9.17 -13.75
CA MET A 129 -6.90 -9.96 -12.81
C MET A 129 -8.39 -9.76 -13.07
N MET A 130 -9.15 -10.84 -13.08
CA MET A 130 -10.61 -10.79 -13.28
C MET A 130 -11.26 -11.99 -12.62
N THR A 131 -12.49 -11.86 -12.11
CA THR A 131 -13.21 -13.03 -11.59
C THR A 131 -13.77 -13.89 -12.73
N GLN A 132 -13.92 -15.19 -12.49
CA GLN A 132 -14.55 -16.10 -13.45
C GLN A 132 -16.00 -15.69 -13.77
N ALA A 133 -16.71 -15.13 -12.80
CA ALA A 133 -18.07 -14.63 -12.98
C ALA A 133 -18.09 -13.40 -13.90
N GLU A 134 -17.20 -12.44 -13.69
CA GLU A 134 -17.08 -11.27 -14.58
C GLU A 134 -16.67 -11.68 -16.00
N LEU A 135 -15.71 -12.60 -16.14
CA LEU A 135 -15.30 -13.11 -17.46
C LEU A 135 -16.50 -13.73 -18.21
N SER A 136 -17.35 -14.48 -17.50
CA SER A 136 -18.56 -15.08 -18.09
C SER A 136 -19.57 -14.04 -18.54
N ARG A 137 -19.73 -12.94 -17.78
CA ARG A 137 -20.65 -11.84 -18.09
C ARG A 137 -20.16 -11.04 -19.29
N GLU A 138 -18.90 -10.62 -19.30
CA GLU A 138 -18.39 -9.77 -20.38
C GLU A 138 -18.28 -10.51 -21.73
N LEU A 139 -18.09 -11.84 -21.71
CA LEU A 139 -18.05 -12.67 -22.92
C LEU A 139 -19.41 -13.30 -23.28
N ASN A 140 -20.47 -13.02 -22.52
CA ASN A 140 -21.80 -13.64 -22.66
C ASN A 140 -21.74 -15.16 -22.77
N LEU A 141 -20.89 -15.81 -21.96
CA LEU A 141 -20.69 -17.26 -21.96
C LEU A 141 -21.53 -17.93 -20.88
N SER A 142 -22.04 -19.12 -21.17
CA SER A 142 -22.63 -19.96 -20.13
C SER A 142 -21.59 -20.36 -19.08
N LYS A 143 -22.04 -20.67 -17.85
CA LYS A 143 -21.16 -21.13 -16.75
C LYS A 143 -20.24 -22.30 -17.17
N TYR A 144 -20.76 -23.21 -17.99
CA TYR A 144 -20.00 -24.34 -18.53
C TYR A 144 -18.93 -23.92 -19.55
N GLN A 145 -19.30 -23.06 -20.51
CA GLN A 145 -18.37 -22.54 -21.52
C GLN A 145 -17.23 -21.71 -20.88
N ALA A 146 -17.55 -20.86 -19.90
CA ALA A 146 -16.57 -20.10 -19.15
C ALA A 146 -15.61 -21.02 -18.38
N SER A 147 -16.12 -22.07 -17.73
CA SER A 147 -15.28 -23.06 -17.03
C SER A 147 -14.35 -23.82 -17.97
N ARG A 148 -14.83 -24.24 -19.15
CA ARG A 148 -14.01 -24.89 -20.18
C ARG A 148 -12.94 -23.96 -20.74
N LEU A 149 -13.29 -22.70 -20.99
CA LEU A 149 -12.36 -21.69 -21.48
C LEU A 149 -11.24 -21.42 -20.48
N VAL A 150 -11.58 -21.22 -19.20
CA VAL A 150 -10.62 -21.05 -18.11
C VAL A 150 -9.70 -22.27 -18.01
N LYS A 151 -10.26 -23.49 -18.02
CA LYS A 151 -9.48 -24.72 -17.96
C LYS A 151 -8.47 -24.84 -19.13
N ARG A 152 -8.83 -24.40 -20.34
CA ARG A 152 -7.90 -24.38 -21.48
C ARG A 152 -6.79 -23.36 -21.32
N LEU A 153 -7.12 -22.14 -20.88
CA LEU A 153 -6.14 -21.08 -20.65
C LEU A 153 -5.18 -21.45 -19.50
N GLU A 154 -5.68 -22.13 -18.47
CA GLU A 154 -4.91 -22.69 -17.35
C GLU A 154 -3.98 -23.82 -17.82
N ALA A 155 -4.48 -24.75 -18.64
CA ALA A 155 -3.68 -25.83 -19.24
C ALA A 155 -2.55 -25.28 -20.15
N LYS A 156 -2.80 -24.16 -20.84
CA LYS A 156 -1.79 -23.45 -21.64
C LYS A 156 -0.80 -22.62 -20.78
N GLY A 157 -0.99 -22.58 -19.46
CA GLY A 157 -0.13 -21.84 -18.53
C GLY A 157 -0.25 -20.32 -18.64
N ILE A 158 -1.31 -19.80 -19.28
CA ILE A 158 -1.51 -18.37 -19.52
C ILE A 158 -2.20 -17.70 -18.33
N ILE A 159 -3.03 -18.45 -17.60
CA ILE A 159 -3.73 -17.95 -16.42
C ILE A 159 -3.55 -18.91 -15.24
N GLU A 160 -3.63 -18.37 -14.04
CA GLU A 160 -3.68 -19.10 -12.79
C GLU A 160 -5.01 -18.83 -12.09
N ARG A 161 -5.60 -19.89 -11.52
CA ARG A 161 -6.82 -19.77 -10.72
C ARG A 161 -6.46 -19.65 -9.25
N ARG A 162 -6.93 -18.60 -8.60
CA ARG A 162 -6.85 -18.43 -7.15
C ARG A 162 -8.24 -18.41 -6.54
N ARG A 163 -8.45 -19.19 -5.49
CA ARG A 163 -9.72 -19.23 -4.76
C ARG A 163 -9.77 -18.05 -3.79
N ALA A 164 -10.74 -17.16 -3.96
CA ALA A 164 -11.06 -16.07 -3.05
C ALA A 164 -12.47 -16.29 -2.50
N GLY A 165 -12.55 -17.07 -1.42
CA GLY A 165 -13.81 -17.49 -0.81
C GLY A 165 -14.68 -18.33 -1.75
N VAL A 166 -15.86 -17.80 -2.08
CA VAL A 166 -16.86 -18.43 -2.97
C VAL A 166 -16.54 -18.16 -4.46
N THR A 167 -15.63 -17.22 -4.74
CA THR A 167 -15.30 -16.81 -6.10
C THR A 167 -13.91 -17.29 -6.53
N ASN A 168 -13.77 -17.56 -7.84
CA ASN A 168 -12.48 -17.86 -8.44
C ASN A 168 -11.96 -16.60 -9.13
N ILE A 169 -10.78 -16.14 -8.72
CA ILE A 169 -10.04 -15.06 -9.38
C ILE A 169 -9.09 -15.69 -10.40
N LEU A 170 -9.11 -15.15 -11.61
CA LEU A 170 -8.21 -15.50 -12.71
C LEU A 170 -7.11 -14.45 -12.77
N VAL A 171 -5.86 -14.89 -12.69
CA VAL A 171 -4.67 -14.02 -12.75
C VAL A 171 -3.87 -14.40 -13.99
N LEU A 172 -3.49 -13.42 -14.81
CA LEU A 172 -2.62 -13.65 -15.96
C LEU A 172 -1.21 -14.03 -15.48
N ARG A 173 -0.65 -15.12 -16.00
CA ARG A 173 0.71 -15.56 -15.67
C ARG A 173 1.72 -14.83 -16.55
N ASN A 174 2.75 -14.27 -15.92
CA ASN A 174 3.79 -13.48 -16.59
C ASN A 174 4.95 -14.30 -17.19
N SER A 175 4.97 -15.62 -17.05
CA SER A 175 6.00 -16.50 -17.60
C SER A 175 5.38 -17.87 -17.97
N PRO A 176 5.65 -18.43 -19.16
CA PRO A 176 5.25 -19.81 -19.46
C PRO A 176 5.93 -20.72 -18.43
N GLY A 177 5.12 -21.33 -17.57
CA GLY A 177 5.61 -22.29 -16.58
C GLY A 177 6.26 -23.51 -17.26
N PRO A 178 7.10 -24.26 -16.55
CA PRO A 178 7.93 -25.35 -17.08
C PRO A 178 7.14 -26.55 -17.66
N THR A 179 5.81 -26.53 -17.63
CA THR A 179 4.95 -27.61 -18.10
C THR A 179 4.85 -27.74 -19.62
N LEU A 180 5.41 -26.80 -20.39
CA LEU A 180 5.51 -26.91 -21.85
C LEU A 180 6.80 -27.57 -22.35
N ASN A 181 7.75 -27.90 -21.46
CA ASN A 181 9.05 -28.47 -21.86
C ASN A 181 9.12 -30.01 -21.76
N LYS A 182 7.99 -30.70 -21.58
CA LYS A 182 7.92 -32.17 -21.45
C LYS A 182 7.19 -32.89 -22.59
N VAL A 183 6.76 -32.20 -23.65
CA VAL A 183 6.03 -32.83 -24.78
C VAL A 183 6.83 -32.84 -26.08
N SER A 184 8.08 -32.36 -26.08
CA SER A 184 8.92 -32.26 -27.29
C SER A 184 10.22 -33.06 -27.20
N LYS A 185 10.35 -34.00 -26.26
CA LYS A 185 11.61 -34.72 -26.03
C LYS A 185 11.47 -36.24 -25.87
N ASP A 186 10.38 -36.80 -26.38
CA ASP A 186 10.21 -38.24 -26.64
C ASP A 186 9.52 -38.36 -28.00
N GLY A 187 10.32 -38.44 -29.06
CA GLY A 187 9.84 -38.43 -30.44
C GLY A 187 10.94 -38.08 -31.43
N ASP A 188 12.10 -38.72 -31.29
CA ASP A 188 13.02 -39.09 -32.36
C ASP A 188 13.65 -40.43 -31.97
#